data_AF-A0A2D6F2D8-F1
#
_entry.id   AF-A0A2D6F2D8-F1
#
_cell.length_a   1.000
_cell.length_b   1.000
_cell.length_c   1.000
_cell.angle_alpha   90.00
_cell.angle_beta   90.00
_cell.angle_gamma   90.00
#
_symmetry.space_group_name_H-M   'P 1'
#
loop_
_entity.id
_entity.type
_entity.pdbx_description
1 polymer ?
#
loop_
_entity_poly.entity_id
_entity_poly.type
_entity_poly.pdbx_seq_one_letter_code
_entity_poly.pdbx_strand_id
1 'polypeptide(L)'
;MGLPKDSGVRFILLVLIIGGLSIMIQPNTGEQSPPTEKIVTLQTTLGDVKIKLATDMPITTGNFEKLVKDGFYDGVIFHRVIDGFMIQGGDPEGTGTGGPGYTIKDEFTDHNDNLRGTISMANAGPNTGGSQFFINLVDNNFLNPKHPVFGTVIEGMDVVNKIAKVEKGAGDKPVVDVIITKATVS
;
A
#
# COMPACT_ATOMS: atom_id res chain seq x y z
N MET A 1 49.28 -28.71 23.74
CA MET A 1 48.60 -27.70 22.90
C MET A 1 48.82 -28.09 21.45
N GLY A 2 47.82 -28.64 20.78
CA GLY A 2 47.92 -29.15 19.41
C GLY A 2 46.52 -29.42 18.84
N LEU A 3 46.20 -28.78 17.71
CA LEU A 3 45.04 -29.04 16.84
C LEU A 3 45.38 -30.19 15.84
N PRO A 4 44.48 -30.60 14.94
CA PRO A 4 43.12 -31.15 15.09
C PRO A 4 43.04 -32.56 14.43
N LYS A 5 41.92 -33.30 14.55
CA LYS A 5 41.58 -34.34 13.55
C LYS A 5 40.09 -34.68 13.50
N ASP A 6 39.53 -34.22 12.40
CA ASP A 6 38.42 -34.74 11.61
C ASP A 6 38.15 -36.26 11.79
N SER A 7 36.90 -36.63 12.06
CA SER A 7 36.43 -38.01 12.00
C SER A 7 35.19 -38.07 11.12
N GLY A 8 35.43 -38.10 9.81
CA GLY A 8 34.42 -38.44 8.82
C GLY A 8 33.85 -39.83 9.09
N VAL A 9 32.56 -39.90 9.36
CA VAL A 9 31.79 -41.14 9.22
C VAL A 9 31.14 -41.11 7.86
N ARG A 10 31.67 -41.93 6.96
CA ARG A 10 31.15 -42.18 5.61
C ARG A 10 29.78 -42.86 5.71
N PHE A 11 28.72 -42.21 5.26
CA PHE A 11 27.45 -42.88 5.01
C PHE A 11 27.57 -43.73 3.74
N ILE A 12 27.50 -45.05 3.92
CA ILE A 12 27.38 -46.01 2.83
C ILE A 12 25.96 -45.87 2.26
N LEU A 13 25.86 -45.32 1.05
CA LEU A 13 24.62 -45.30 0.28
C LEU A 13 24.38 -46.70 -0.28
N LEU A 14 23.51 -47.47 0.37
CA LEU A 14 23.00 -48.74 -0.16
C LEU A 14 21.68 -48.44 -0.89
N VAL A 15 21.74 -48.23 -2.21
CA VAL A 15 20.54 -48.15 -3.05
C VAL A 15 20.10 -49.58 -3.38
N LEU A 16 19.11 -50.08 -2.65
CA LEU A 16 18.32 -51.26 -3.04
C LEU A 16 17.11 -50.78 -3.84
N ILE A 17 17.20 -50.88 -5.17
CA ILE A 17 16.07 -50.71 -6.07
C ILE A 17 15.23 -51.99 -6.00
N ILE A 18 14.12 -51.95 -5.26
CA ILE A 18 13.03 -52.91 -5.40
C ILE A 18 11.74 -52.09 -5.51
N GLY A 19 11.03 -52.31 -6.62
CA GLY A 19 9.85 -51.53 -7.01
C GLY A 19 8.75 -51.58 -5.96
N GLY A 20 8.45 -50.41 -5.39
CA GLY A 20 7.31 -50.14 -4.53
C GLY A 20 7.12 -48.62 -4.52
N LEU A 21 5.93 -48.16 -4.91
CA LEU A 21 5.56 -46.75 -4.96
C LEU A 21 5.71 -46.15 -3.55
N SER A 22 6.85 -45.50 -3.30
CA SER A 22 7.12 -44.82 -2.04
C SER A 22 6.40 -43.47 -2.08
N ILE A 23 5.26 -43.37 -1.42
CA ILE A 23 4.61 -42.10 -1.13
C ILE A 23 5.50 -41.39 -0.11
N MET A 24 6.36 -40.49 -0.59
CA MET A 24 7.13 -39.59 0.25
C MET A 24 6.16 -38.57 0.85
N ILE A 25 5.72 -38.80 2.09
CA ILE A 25 5.06 -37.75 2.88
C ILE A 25 6.15 -36.74 3.25
N GLN A 26 6.20 -35.62 2.53
CA GLN A 26 7.03 -34.49 2.93
C GLN A 26 6.48 -33.91 4.24
N PRO A 27 7.33 -33.59 5.23
CA PRO A 27 6.88 -32.92 6.43
C PRO A 27 6.28 -31.55 6.04
N ASN A 28 5.09 -31.28 6.56
CA ASN A 28 4.35 -30.04 6.35
C ASN A 28 5.10 -28.91 7.10
N THR A 29 6.16 -28.38 6.50
CA THR A 29 6.71 -27.08 6.89
C THR A 29 5.64 -26.08 6.53
N GLY A 30 5.05 -25.42 7.53
CA GLY A 30 4.04 -24.39 7.33
C GLY A 30 4.61 -23.17 6.62
N GLU A 31 4.91 -23.31 5.33
CA GLU A 31 5.06 -22.20 4.40
C GLU A 31 3.72 -21.47 4.40
N GLN A 32 3.63 -20.41 5.19
CA GLN A 32 2.62 -19.40 4.98
C GLN A 32 2.73 -19.01 3.51
N SER A 33 1.65 -19.21 2.75
CA SER A 33 1.55 -18.69 1.40
C SER A 33 1.98 -17.22 1.44
N PRO A 34 2.80 -16.76 0.48
CA PRO A 34 3.23 -15.37 0.46
C PRO A 34 1.99 -14.47 0.59
N PRO A 35 2.06 -13.37 1.37
CA PRO A 35 0.93 -12.48 1.56
C PRO A 35 0.32 -12.15 0.19
N THR A 36 -0.97 -12.40 0.03
CA THR A 36 -1.65 -12.14 -1.24
C THR A 36 -1.54 -10.66 -1.57
N GLU A 37 -0.86 -10.33 -2.68
CA GLU A 37 -0.81 -8.96 -3.18
C GLU A 37 -2.24 -8.50 -3.48
N LYS A 38 -2.60 -7.31 -3.00
CA LYS A 38 -3.93 -6.72 -3.21
C LYS A 38 -3.79 -5.49 -4.09
N ILE A 39 -4.64 -5.40 -5.11
CA ILE A 39 -4.70 -4.24 -6.00
C ILE A 39 -5.99 -3.50 -5.72
N VAL A 40 -5.87 -2.20 -5.45
CA VAL A 40 -7.00 -1.27 -5.38
C VAL A 40 -7.08 -0.49 -6.68
N THR A 41 -8.26 -0.48 -7.31
CA THR A 41 -8.53 0.42 -8.44
C THR A 41 -9.40 1.58 -7.96
N LEU A 42 -8.91 2.80 -8.13
CA LEU A 42 -9.69 4.03 -7.98
C LEU A 42 -10.14 4.47 -9.36
N GLN A 43 -11.41 4.28 -9.67
CA GLN A 43 -12.03 4.85 -10.87
C GLN A 43 -12.33 6.31 -10.58
N THR A 44 -11.80 7.23 -11.39
CA THR A 44 -12.00 8.68 -11.17
C THR A 44 -12.65 9.34 -12.37
N THR A 45 -13.15 10.56 -12.20
CA THR A 45 -13.67 11.37 -13.32
C THR A 45 -12.64 11.68 -14.41
N LEU A 46 -11.34 11.49 -14.13
CA LEU A 46 -10.24 11.72 -15.08
C LEU A 46 -9.53 10.43 -15.55
N GLY A 47 -10.02 9.26 -15.15
CA GLY A 47 -9.48 7.94 -15.49
C GLY A 47 -9.17 7.08 -14.28
N ASP A 48 -8.65 5.88 -14.52
CA ASP A 48 -8.41 4.90 -13.47
C ASP A 48 -6.98 4.99 -12.92
N VAL A 49 -6.84 4.78 -11.62
CA VAL A 49 -5.55 4.65 -10.92
C VAL A 49 -5.52 3.31 -10.19
N LYS A 50 -4.55 2.45 -10.51
CA LYS A 50 -4.37 1.17 -9.83
C LYS A 50 -3.20 1.25 -8.86
N ILE A 51 -3.44 0.77 -7.64
CA ILE A 51 -2.54 0.85 -6.51
C ILE A 51 -2.28 -0.57 -6.02
N LYS A 52 -1.01 -0.97 -5.94
CA LYS A 52 -0.60 -2.18 -5.23
C LYS A 52 -0.38 -1.83 -3.76
N LEU A 53 -1.10 -2.51 -2.87
CA LEU A 53 -0.96 -2.32 -1.43
C LEU A 53 0.29 -3.03 -0.89
N ALA A 54 0.95 -2.43 0.10
CA ALA A 54 2.04 -3.06 0.84
C ALA A 54 1.53 -4.28 1.63
N THR A 55 2.36 -5.32 1.74
CA THR A 55 1.98 -6.59 2.39
C THR A 55 2.38 -6.68 3.85
N ASP A 56 3.21 -5.75 4.33
CA ASP A 56 3.80 -5.71 5.66
C ASP A 56 3.29 -4.54 6.54
N MET A 57 2.16 -3.94 6.13
CA MET A 57 1.50 -2.82 6.84
C MET A 57 0.04 -3.14 7.18
N PRO A 58 -0.22 -4.17 8.01
CA PRO A 58 -1.55 -4.73 8.21
C PRO A 58 -2.59 -3.75 8.79
N ILE A 59 -2.20 -2.75 9.58
CA ILE A 59 -3.14 -1.77 10.14
C ILE A 59 -3.57 -0.79 9.03
N THR A 60 -2.62 -0.25 8.28
CA THR A 60 -2.83 0.81 7.30
C THR A 60 -3.48 0.24 6.04
N THR A 61 -2.94 -0.84 5.49
CA THR A 61 -3.49 -1.47 4.27
C THR A 61 -4.78 -2.21 4.57
N GLY A 62 -4.89 -2.86 5.73
CA GLY A 62 -6.14 -3.49 6.17
C GLY A 62 -7.26 -2.47 6.37
N ASN A 63 -6.97 -1.31 6.95
CA ASN A 63 -7.94 -0.23 7.08
C ASN A 63 -8.36 0.33 5.71
N PHE A 64 -7.41 0.63 4.83
CA PHE A 64 -7.71 1.15 3.49
C PHE A 64 -8.55 0.16 2.67
N GLU A 65 -8.18 -1.12 2.67
CA GLU A 65 -8.92 -2.19 2.01
C GLU A 65 -10.34 -2.34 2.56
N LYS A 66 -10.52 -2.31 3.88
CA LYS A 66 -11.84 -2.36 4.52
C LYS A 66 -12.71 -1.21 4.02
N LEU A 67 -12.19 0.02 4.05
CA LEU A 67 -12.93 1.20 3.60
C LEU A 67 -13.30 1.14 2.11
N VAL A 68 -12.41 0.61 1.25
CA VAL A 68 -12.73 0.34 -0.16
C VAL A 68 -13.88 -0.66 -0.27
N LYS A 69 -13.81 -1.79 0.43
CA LYS A 69 -14.85 -2.84 0.40
C LYS A 69 -16.21 -2.36 0.92
N ASP A 70 -16.20 -1.44 1.88
CA ASP A 70 -17.40 -0.82 2.43
C ASP A 70 -17.99 0.28 1.51
N GLY A 71 -17.34 0.59 0.38
CA GLY A 71 -17.75 1.65 -0.54
C GLY A 71 -17.50 3.06 -0.01
N PHE A 72 -16.68 3.21 1.03
CA PHE A 72 -16.44 4.48 1.71
C PHE A 72 -15.88 5.58 0.79
N TYR A 73 -15.07 5.18 -0.20
CA TYR A 73 -14.44 6.12 -1.13
C TYR A 73 -15.29 6.46 -2.36
N ASP A 74 -16.47 5.83 -2.53
CA ASP A 74 -17.35 6.13 -3.65
C ASP A 74 -17.95 7.53 -3.50
N GLY A 75 -17.74 8.40 -4.49
CA GLY A 75 -18.15 9.80 -4.46
C GLY A 75 -17.17 10.74 -3.73
N VAL A 76 -16.07 10.22 -3.17
CA VAL A 76 -15.08 11.03 -2.46
C VAL A 76 -14.20 11.81 -3.42
N ILE A 77 -13.91 13.06 -3.10
CA ILE A 77 -13.10 13.95 -3.94
C ILE A 77 -11.62 13.98 -3.56
N PHE A 78 -10.78 14.38 -4.51
CA PHE A 78 -9.45 14.93 -4.20
C PHE A 78 -9.59 16.39 -3.78
N HIS A 79 -9.71 16.64 -2.47
CA HIS A 79 -10.02 17.97 -1.93
C HIS A 79 -8.82 18.91 -1.87
N ARG A 80 -7.59 18.42 -2.09
CA ARG A 80 -6.38 19.25 -2.08
C ARG A 80 -5.34 18.72 -3.09
N VAL A 81 -4.92 19.57 -4.02
CA VAL A 81 -4.06 19.19 -5.13
C VAL A 81 -2.94 20.22 -5.30
N ILE A 82 -1.68 19.81 -5.17
CA ILE A 82 -0.52 20.70 -5.30
C ILE A 82 0.44 20.10 -6.32
N ASP A 83 0.53 20.73 -7.49
CA ASP A 83 1.46 20.31 -8.54
C ASP A 83 2.92 20.40 -8.03
N GLY A 84 3.72 19.40 -8.36
CA GLY A 84 5.07 19.25 -7.82
C GLY A 84 5.12 18.80 -6.35
N PHE A 85 4.00 18.37 -5.76
CA PHE A 85 3.97 17.84 -4.39
C PHE A 85 3.12 16.56 -4.27
N MET A 86 1.80 16.66 -4.20
CA MET A 86 0.89 15.52 -4.03
C MET A 86 -0.56 15.85 -4.43
N ILE A 87 -1.38 14.79 -4.57
CA ILE A 87 -2.85 14.89 -4.61
C ILE A 87 -3.44 14.18 -3.40
N GLN A 88 -4.31 14.84 -2.64
CA GLN A 88 -4.88 14.35 -1.39
C GLN A 88 -6.40 14.16 -1.51
N GLY A 89 -6.87 13.02 -1.02
CA GLY A 89 -8.28 12.61 -1.01
C GLY A 89 -8.63 11.80 0.23
N GLY A 90 -9.77 11.10 0.21
CA GLY A 90 -10.19 10.20 1.29
C GLY A 90 -10.96 10.87 2.44
N ASP A 91 -11.33 12.14 2.30
CA ASP A 91 -12.26 12.83 3.21
C ASP A 91 -13.69 12.75 2.63
N PRO A 92 -14.64 12.07 3.30
CA PRO A 92 -16.01 11.94 2.79
C PRO A 92 -16.80 13.25 2.77
N GLU A 93 -16.44 14.23 3.60
CA GLU A 93 -17.01 15.57 3.58
C GLU A 93 -16.31 16.51 2.58
N GLY A 94 -15.12 16.12 2.09
CA GLY A 94 -14.35 16.91 1.11
C GLY A 94 -13.85 18.26 1.64
N THR A 95 -13.62 18.35 2.95
CA THR A 95 -13.23 19.58 3.67
C THR A 95 -11.75 19.64 4.05
N GLY A 96 -11.07 18.49 4.01
CA GLY A 96 -9.73 18.25 4.58
C GLY A 96 -9.73 17.88 6.05
N THR A 97 -10.88 17.84 6.73
CA THR A 97 -10.98 17.61 8.19
C THR A 97 -11.79 16.38 8.58
N GLY A 98 -12.46 15.77 7.60
CA GLY A 98 -13.27 14.58 7.79
C GLY A 98 -12.49 13.28 7.89
N GLY A 99 -13.21 12.18 8.10
CA GLY A 99 -12.60 10.87 8.26
C GLY A 99 -13.63 9.75 8.50
N PRO A 100 -13.19 8.53 8.84
CA PRO A 100 -14.07 7.38 8.97
C PRO A 100 -14.72 7.27 10.36
N GLY A 101 -14.64 8.33 11.19
CA GLY A 101 -15.11 8.35 12.58
C GLY A 101 -14.15 7.72 13.60
N TYR A 102 -12.95 7.32 13.18
CA TYR A 102 -11.90 6.77 14.04
C TYR A 102 -10.50 7.08 13.47
N THR A 103 -9.47 6.82 14.27
CA THR A 103 -8.07 6.90 13.84
C THR A 103 -7.36 5.55 13.96
N ILE A 104 -6.25 5.40 13.25
CA ILE A 104 -5.37 4.23 13.27
C ILE A 104 -3.97 4.61 13.76
N LYS A 105 -3.25 3.61 14.30
CA LYS A 105 -1.84 3.74 14.66
C LYS A 105 -0.99 3.87 13.40
N ASP A 106 0.05 4.69 13.43
CA ASP A 106 1.01 4.76 12.34
C ASP A 106 1.84 3.46 12.26
N GLU A 107 2.09 3.01 11.02
CA GLU A 107 3.01 1.92 10.71
C GLU A 107 4.15 2.45 9.86
N PHE A 108 5.39 2.24 10.29
CA PHE A 108 6.58 2.61 9.54
C PHE A 108 7.44 1.36 9.36
N THR A 109 7.80 1.07 8.11
CA THR A 109 8.71 -0.01 7.75
C THR A 109 10.12 0.55 7.54
N ASP A 110 11.12 -0.33 7.44
CA ASP A 110 12.51 0.08 7.13
C ASP A 110 12.67 0.71 5.73
N HIS A 111 11.61 0.68 4.91
CA HIS A 111 11.55 1.21 3.54
C HIS A 111 10.38 2.19 3.36
N ASN A 112 10.06 2.97 4.41
CA ASN A 112 9.03 4.01 4.36
C ASN A 112 9.52 5.26 3.60
N ASP A 113 9.57 5.17 2.27
CA ASP A 113 10.02 6.25 1.39
C ASP A 113 8.85 6.87 0.63
N ASN A 114 8.58 8.16 0.86
CA ASN A 114 7.53 8.94 0.20
C ASN A 114 7.98 9.36 -1.21
N LEU A 115 8.27 8.38 -2.06
CA LEU A 115 8.74 8.58 -3.44
C LEU A 115 7.58 8.91 -4.38
N ARG A 116 7.87 9.48 -5.56
CA ARG A 116 6.87 9.67 -6.61
C ARG A 116 6.11 8.37 -6.90
N GLY A 117 4.78 8.46 -6.95
CA GLY A 117 3.88 7.35 -7.25
C GLY A 117 3.54 6.47 -6.05
N THR A 118 4.08 6.75 -4.85
CA THR A 118 3.63 6.08 -3.63
C THR A 118 2.32 6.70 -3.11
N ILE A 119 1.51 5.88 -2.44
CA ILE A 119 0.35 6.32 -1.67
C ILE A 119 0.69 6.31 -0.17
N SER A 120 0.34 7.39 0.51
CA SER A 120 0.69 7.62 1.91
C SER A 120 -0.50 8.08 2.73
N MET A 121 -0.52 7.70 4.00
CA MET A 121 -1.61 8.06 4.93
C MET A 121 -1.45 9.52 5.37
N ALA A 122 -2.48 10.34 5.13
CA ALA A 122 -2.54 11.68 5.67
C ALA A 122 -2.92 11.63 7.16
N ASN A 123 -2.40 12.55 7.96
CA ASN A 123 -2.66 12.63 9.40
C ASN A 123 -2.52 14.07 9.90
N ALA A 124 -3.00 14.32 11.12
CA ALA A 124 -2.86 15.58 11.86
C ALA A 124 -1.80 15.49 12.97
N GLY A 125 -0.84 14.57 12.83
CA GLY A 125 0.13 14.18 13.85
C GLY A 125 0.17 12.66 14.10
N PRO A 126 1.05 12.18 14.99
CA PRO A 126 1.25 10.75 15.20
C PRO A 126 -0.05 10.01 15.57
N ASN A 127 -0.32 8.88 14.92
CA ASN A 127 -1.47 7.99 15.17
C ASN A 127 -2.84 8.65 14.97
N THR A 128 -2.92 9.59 14.03
CA THR A 128 -4.17 10.29 13.66
C THR A 128 -4.58 10.06 12.21
N GLY A 129 -3.94 9.10 11.53
CA GLY A 129 -4.41 8.61 10.23
C GLY A 129 -5.80 8.00 10.35
N GLY A 130 -6.57 7.99 9.27
CA GLY A 130 -7.94 7.49 9.25
C GLY A 130 -8.28 6.98 7.86
N SER A 131 -8.95 7.81 7.06
CA SER A 131 -9.29 7.50 5.66
C SER A 131 -8.59 8.40 4.65
N GLN A 132 -8.06 9.54 5.08
CA GLN A 132 -7.41 10.47 4.17
C GLN A 132 -6.05 9.94 3.74
N PHE A 133 -5.76 10.04 2.44
CA PHE A 133 -4.51 9.62 1.84
C PHE A 133 -4.02 10.67 0.84
N PHE A 134 -2.75 10.58 0.47
CA PHE A 134 -2.21 11.32 -0.66
C PHE A 134 -1.37 10.45 -1.57
N ILE A 135 -1.30 10.81 -2.86
CA ILE A 135 -0.41 10.20 -3.84
C ILE A 135 0.70 11.20 -4.17
N ASN A 136 1.95 10.76 -4.01
CA ASN A 136 3.13 11.59 -4.22
C ASN A 136 3.37 11.88 -5.72
N LEU A 137 3.49 13.16 -6.08
CA LEU A 137 3.84 13.60 -7.43
C LEU A 137 5.36 13.73 -7.63
N VAL A 138 6.12 13.86 -6.55
CA VAL A 138 7.58 13.93 -6.56
C VAL A 138 8.11 13.16 -5.35
N ASP A 139 9.43 13.06 -5.20
CA ASP A 139 10.03 12.49 -4.01
C ASP A 139 9.92 13.47 -2.84
N ASN A 140 9.12 13.11 -1.84
CA ASN A 140 8.81 13.90 -0.66
C ASN A 140 9.44 13.28 0.60
N ASN A 141 10.71 12.89 0.53
CA ASN A 141 11.40 12.15 1.59
C ASN A 141 11.40 12.85 2.97
N PHE A 142 11.19 14.17 3.01
CA PHE A 142 10.99 14.92 4.25
C PHE A 142 9.72 14.52 5.03
N LEU A 143 8.80 13.77 4.40
CA LEU A 143 7.59 13.19 4.99
C LEU A 143 7.80 11.78 5.56
N ASN A 144 8.92 11.12 5.27
CA ASN A 144 9.22 9.75 5.73
C ASN A 144 9.02 9.54 7.24
N PRO A 145 9.43 10.45 8.15
CA PRO A 145 9.23 10.21 9.58
C PRO A 145 7.80 10.49 10.07
N LYS A 146 6.87 10.89 9.20
CA LYS A 146 5.54 11.40 9.57
C LYS A 146 4.38 10.68 8.91
N HIS A 147 4.57 10.19 7.69
CA HIS A 147 3.49 9.62 6.88
C HIS A 147 3.83 8.18 6.45
N PRO A 148 3.06 7.18 6.94
CA PRO A 148 3.11 5.81 6.47
C PRO A 148 2.87 5.70 4.96
N VAL A 149 3.79 5.08 4.22
CA VAL A 149 3.70 4.76 2.80
C VAL A 149 3.17 3.35 2.66
N PHE A 150 1.93 3.18 2.21
CA PHE A 150 1.22 1.89 2.29
C PHE A 150 0.89 1.25 0.94
N GLY A 151 1.48 1.76 -0.14
CA GLY A 151 1.36 1.17 -1.46
C GLY A 151 1.99 2.02 -2.56
N THR A 152 1.85 1.56 -3.80
CA THR A 152 2.42 2.21 -4.97
C THR A 152 1.44 2.15 -6.14
N VAL A 153 1.32 3.25 -6.87
CA VAL A 153 0.59 3.30 -8.14
C VAL A 153 1.34 2.45 -9.18
N ILE A 154 0.66 1.44 -9.70
CA ILE A 154 1.20 0.52 -10.73
C ILE A 154 0.67 0.85 -12.13
N GLU A 155 -0.50 1.49 -12.23
CA GLU A 155 -1.08 2.00 -13.48
C GLU A 155 -1.83 3.31 -13.20
N GLY A 156 -1.86 4.22 -14.17
CA GLY A 156 -2.61 5.49 -14.06
C GLY A 156 -1.82 6.67 -13.48
N MET A 157 -0.48 6.62 -13.47
CA MET A 157 0.31 7.80 -13.07
C MET A 157 0.10 8.99 -14.00
N ASP A 158 -0.25 8.80 -15.27
CA ASP A 158 -0.64 9.88 -16.17
C ASP A 158 -1.96 10.53 -15.74
N VAL A 159 -2.90 9.75 -15.21
CA VAL A 159 -4.15 10.24 -14.60
C VAL A 159 -3.83 11.06 -13.35
N VAL A 160 -2.98 10.57 -12.46
CA VAL A 160 -2.50 11.32 -11.28
C VAL A 160 -1.88 12.67 -11.70
N ASN A 161 -1.07 12.70 -12.76
CA ASN A 161 -0.51 13.95 -13.29
C ASN A 161 -1.57 14.86 -13.94
N LYS A 162 -2.63 14.31 -14.54
CA LYS A 162 -3.76 15.11 -15.06
C LYS A 162 -4.53 15.76 -13.92
N ILE A 163 -4.78 15.02 -12.83
CA ILE A 163 -5.41 15.56 -11.61
C ILE A 163 -4.59 16.72 -11.06
N ALA A 164 -3.26 16.59 -10.96
CA ALA A 164 -2.37 17.64 -10.47
C ALA A 164 -2.51 19.00 -11.20
N LYS A 165 -2.84 18.94 -12.49
CA LYS A 165 -2.88 20.08 -13.41
C LYS A 165 -4.25 20.76 -13.53
N VAL A 166 -5.29 20.26 -12.85
CA VAL A 166 -6.61 20.91 -12.86
C VAL A 166 -6.53 22.32 -12.27
N GLU A 167 -7.48 23.19 -12.62
CA GLU A 167 -7.62 24.50 -12.00
C GLU A 167 -7.98 24.34 -10.51
N LYS A 168 -7.34 25.13 -9.65
CA LYS A 168 -7.47 25.06 -8.19
C LYS A 168 -7.93 26.41 -7.66
N GLY A 169 -8.87 26.40 -6.73
CA GLY A 169 -9.34 27.56 -5.99
C GLY A 169 -8.62 27.71 -4.64
N ALA A 170 -9.33 28.27 -3.67
CA ALA A 170 -8.82 28.45 -2.31
C ALA A 170 -8.42 27.11 -1.66
N GLY A 171 -7.31 27.11 -0.92
CA GLY A 171 -6.81 25.92 -0.22
C GLY A 171 -6.32 24.80 -1.12
N ASP A 172 -5.95 25.12 -2.37
CA ASP A 172 -5.52 24.16 -3.39
C ASP A 172 -6.60 23.13 -3.77
N LYS A 173 -7.88 23.42 -3.49
CA LYS A 173 -9.01 22.57 -3.87
C LYS A 173 -9.32 22.72 -5.35
N PRO A 174 -9.51 21.63 -6.12
CA PRO A 174 -9.97 21.72 -7.51
C PRO A 174 -11.24 22.57 -7.65
N VAL A 175 -11.30 23.43 -8.68
CA VAL A 175 -12.51 24.23 -8.97
C VAL A 175 -13.65 23.34 -9.46
N VAL A 176 -13.30 22.34 -10.28
CA VAL A 176 -14.18 21.26 -10.68
C VAL A 176 -13.72 20.00 -9.93
N ASP A 177 -14.63 19.39 -9.19
CA ASP A 177 -14.32 18.24 -8.36
C ASP A 177 -13.78 17.07 -9.22
N VAL A 178 -12.65 16.52 -8.76
CA VAL A 178 -12.14 15.23 -9.23
C VAL A 178 -12.63 14.17 -8.25
N ILE A 179 -13.53 13.31 -8.72
CA ILE A 179 -14.30 12.39 -7.88
C ILE A 179 -13.77 10.97 -8.10
N ILE A 180 -13.59 10.21 -7.03
CA ILE A 180 -13.46 8.75 -7.05
C ILE A 180 -14.87 8.20 -7.25
N THR A 181 -15.22 7.85 -8.49
CA THR A 181 -16.57 7.36 -8.82
C THR A 181 -16.80 5.96 -8.27
N LYS A 182 -15.74 5.17 -8.15
CA LYS A 182 -15.78 3.84 -7.55
C LYS A 182 -14.40 3.43 -7.05
N ALA A 183 -14.33 2.76 -5.90
CA ALA A 183 -13.14 2.04 -5.47
C ALA A 183 -13.40 0.52 -5.39
N THR A 184 -12.46 -0.31 -5.84
CA THR A 184 -12.56 -1.78 -5.80
C THR A 184 -11.24 -2.44 -5.39
N VAL A 185 -11.33 -3.63 -4.78
CA VAL A 185 -10.18 -4.49 -4.45
C VAL A 185 -10.22 -5.75 -5.32
N SER A 186 -9.08 -6.16 -5.86
CA SER A 186 -8.88 -7.44 -6.57
C SER A 186 -7.70 -8.22 -6.00
#